data_AF-A0A1M5H2A2-F1
#
_entry.id   AF-A0A1M5H2A2-F1
#
_cell.length_a   1.000
_cell.length_b   1.000
_cell.length_c   1.000
_cell.angle_alpha   90.00
_cell.angle_beta   90.00
_cell.angle_gamma   90.00
#
_symmetry.space_group_name_H-M   'P 1'
#
loop_
_entity.id
_entity.type
_entity.pdbx_description
1 polymer ?
#
loop_
_entity_poly.entity_id
_entity_poly.type
_entity_poly.pdbx_seq_one_letter_code
_entity_poly.pdbx_strand_id
1 'polypeptide(L)'
;MPVCITAYYGVLRIYITMYCRKLPRHALADACTEVCEAANAERTGCIKMPNWGVQLIGHDFDLADWAEVLQQPFDPWVMRSNDAFVLRWTGFDDLETASEVQEHAAFVVDQLNGAMWINRGTRAVRFEGIINFKPDGTRNTTMMVATGKIEARARVSAEAVVTRADGTIIPPPPPKSSNAQDWIALAETHEPLADALVYFARAEWFDIYKAVECLEDWVGGGEAGLRDLNWIEKDDLKRLKRTANSYRHRRGGKHSPPEIPVSQSEAREMLAILIRKAFLRAAEKAEASLM
;
A
#
# COMPACT_ATOMS: atom_id res chain seq x y z
N MET A 1 2.99 -52.07 4.52
CA MET A 1 3.07 -51.41 5.85
C MET A 1 3.72 -50.05 5.64
N PRO A 2 3.03 -48.92 5.85
CA PRO A 2 3.69 -47.63 5.87
C PRO A 2 4.17 -47.31 7.30
N VAL A 3 5.41 -46.83 7.39
CA VAL A 3 6.06 -46.40 8.63
C VAL A 3 5.71 -44.93 8.84
N CYS A 4 4.95 -44.62 9.90
CA CYS A 4 4.76 -43.24 10.38
C CYS A 4 5.94 -42.85 11.26
N ILE A 5 6.63 -41.78 10.89
CA ILE A 5 7.65 -41.14 11.73
C ILE A 5 6.94 -40.27 12.76
N THR A 6 7.04 -40.65 14.04
CA THR A 6 6.44 -39.93 15.16
C THR A 6 7.40 -38.84 15.65
N ALA A 7 7.06 -37.57 15.46
CA ALA A 7 7.74 -36.45 16.13
C ALA A 7 7.08 -36.20 17.50
N TYR A 8 7.91 -36.17 18.55
CA TYR A 8 7.52 -36.04 19.95
C TYR A 8 7.30 -34.57 20.34
N TYR A 9 6.08 -34.17 20.71
CA TYR A 9 5.84 -33.08 21.68
C TYR A 9 4.51 -33.34 22.43
N GLY A 10 4.59 -33.49 23.76
CA GLY A 10 3.43 -33.48 24.67
C GLY A 10 2.86 -32.07 24.66
N VAL A 11 1.58 -31.84 24.39
CA VAL A 11 0.46 -31.94 25.34
C VAL A 11 -0.85 -32.37 24.65
N LEU A 12 -0.85 -32.61 23.33
CA LEU A 12 -2.06 -32.82 22.53
C LEU A 12 -2.54 -34.29 22.42
N ARG A 13 -2.27 -35.15 23.41
CA ARG A 13 -2.58 -36.59 23.32
C ARG A 13 -3.90 -37.02 24.00
N ILE A 14 -4.52 -36.15 24.79
CA ILE A 14 -5.62 -36.59 25.67
C ILE A 14 -7.01 -36.47 25.01
N TYR A 15 -7.24 -35.50 24.12
CA TYR A 15 -8.59 -35.31 23.55
C TYR A 15 -8.93 -36.18 22.34
N ILE A 16 -7.95 -36.58 21.52
CA ILE A 16 -8.23 -37.33 20.26
C ILE A 16 -8.45 -38.83 20.52
N THR A 17 -7.94 -39.37 21.63
CA THR A 17 -7.98 -40.82 21.88
C THR A 17 -9.37 -41.34 22.31
N MET A 18 -10.30 -40.47 22.72
CA MET A 18 -11.62 -40.93 23.21
C MET A 18 -12.73 -41.07 22.15
N TYR A 19 -12.58 -40.52 20.93
CA TYR A 19 -13.68 -40.52 19.94
C TYR A 19 -13.53 -41.47 18.74
N CYS A 20 -12.35 -42.06 18.49
CA CYS A 20 -12.09 -42.81 17.25
C CYS A 20 -12.41 -44.32 17.26
N ARG A 21 -13.04 -44.88 18.30
CA ARG A 21 -13.22 -46.35 18.41
C ARG A 21 -14.40 -46.97 17.64
N LYS A 22 -15.19 -46.19 16.87
CA LYS A 22 -16.41 -46.72 16.19
C LYS A 22 -16.63 -46.29 14.74
N LEU A 23 -15.65 -45.68 14.06
CA LEU A 23 -15.84 -45.25 12.67
C LEU A 23 -15.27 -46.26 11.65
N PRO A 24 -15.97 -46.52 10.53
CA PRO A 24 -15.48 -47.36 9.44
C PRO A 24 -14.24 -46.73 8.77
N ARG A 25 -13.33 -47.57 8.25
CA ARG A 25 -12.00 -47.16 7.75
C ARG A 25 -12.02 -46.05 6.68
N HIS A 26 -13.12 -45.92 5.93
CA HIS A 26 -13.27 -44.89 4.89
C HIS A 26 -13.51 -43.50 5.52
N ALA A 27 -14.31 -43.42 6.58
CA ALA A 27 -14.60 -42.18 7.31
C ALA A 27 -13.41 -41.64 8.13
N LEU A 28 -12.42 -42.51 8.43
CA LEU A 28 -11.19 -42.12 9.12
C LEU A 28 -10.18 -41.42 8.19
N ALA A 29 -10.25 -41.64 6.88
CA ALA A 29 -9.40 -40.95 5.91
C ALA A 29 -9.88 -39.51 5.66
N ASP A 30 -11.19 -39.31 5.54
CA ASP A 30 -11.78 -37.99 5.35
C ASP A 30 -11.61 -37.12 6.61
N ALA A 31 -11.86 -37.68 7.80
CA ALA A 31 -11.67 -36.96 9.06
C ALA A 31 -10.19 -36.65 9.39
N CYS A 32 -9.23 -37.46 8.94
CA CYS A 32 -7.80 -37.12 9.07
C CYS A 32 -7.38 -36.00 8.12
N THR A 33 -8.05 -35.85 6.97
CA THR A 33 -7.74 -34.79 5.99
C THR A 33 -8.26 -33.45 6.50
N GLU A 34 -9.50 -33.38 6.99
CA GLU A 34 -10.06 -32.16 7.61
C GLU A 34 -9.27 -31.72 8.85
N VAL A 35 -8.85 -32.66 9.70
CA VAL A 35 -8.08 -32.32 10.91
C VAL A 35 -6.64 -31.91 10.58
N CYS A 36 -6.04 -32.45 9.51
CA CYS A 36 -4.73 -32.00 9.03
C CYS A 36 -4.79 -30.63 8.35
N GLU A 37 -5.87 -30.32 7.61
CA GLU A 37 -6.10 -28.99 7.03
C GLU A 37 -6.38 -27.94 8.12
N ALA A 38 -7.20 -28.25 9.11
CA ALA A 38 -7.46 -27.38 10.25
C ALA A 38 -6.20 -27.18 11.13
N ALA A 39 -5.42 -28.24 11.39
CA ALA A 39 -4.20 -28.14 12.18
C ALA A 39 -3.05 -27.44 11.43
N ASN A 40 -3.03 -27.45 10.09
CA ASN A 40 -2.09 -26.62 9.31
C ASN A 40 -2.54 -25.16 9.23
N ALA A 41 -3.85 -24.89 9.15
CA ALA A 41 -4.38 -23.52 9.22
C ALA A 41 -4.18 -22.85 10.59
N GLU A 42 -4.10 -23.64 11.67
CA GLU A 42 -3.81 -23.13 13.02
C GLU A 42 -2.31 -23.11 13.38
N ARG A 43 -1.46 -23.95 12.77
CA ARG A 43 -0.01 -24.00 13.08
C ARG A 43 0.85 -23.07 12.23
N THR A 44 0.45 -22.85 11.00
CA THR A 44 0.88 -21.68 10.23
C THR A 44 -0.32 -20.77 10.29
N GLY A 45 -0.21 -19.60 10.93
CA GLY A 45 -1.15 -18.51 10.69
C GLY A 45 -1.06 -18.17 9.20
N CYS A 46 -1.74 -18.98 8.39
CA CYS A 46 -1.59 -19.03 6.96
C CYS A 46 -2.42 -17.85 6.50
N ILE A 47 -1.78 -16.69 6.44
CA ILE A 47 -2.34 -15.49 5.84
C ILE A 47 -2.89 -15.95 4.49
N LYS A 48 -4.22 -15.98 4.37
CA LYS A 48 -4.89 -16.32 3.12
C LYS A 48 -4.31 -15.37 2.08
N MET A 49 -3.48 -15.90 1.19
CA MET A 49 -2.85 -15.06 0.20
C MET A 49 -3.92 -14.63 -0.81
N PRO A 50 -3.95 -13.35 -1.20
CA PRO A 50 -4.91 -12.87 -2.18
C PRO A 50 -4.94 -13.73 -3.43
N ASN A 51 -6.11 -14.02 -3.98
CA ASN A 51 -6.16 -14.75 -5.25
C ASN A 51 -5.75 -13.84 -6.42
N TRP A 52 -5.67 -12.52 -6.20
CA TRP A 52 -5.41 -11.53 -7.23
C TRP A 52 -4.15 -10.71 -6.95
N GLY A 53 -3.47 -10.31 -8.02
CA GLY A 53 -2.40 -9.32 -7.96
C GLY A 53 -2.31 -8.57 -9.27
N VAL A 54 -1.60 -7.45 -9.25
CA VAL A 54 -1.41 -6.63 -10.45
C VAL A 54 0.07 -6.50 -10.79
N GLN A 55 0.41 -6.80 -12.05
CA GLN A 55 1.76 -6.70 -12.58
C GLN A 55 2.11 -5.23 -12.79
N LEU A 56 3.10 -4.76 -12.04
CA LEU A 56 3.60 -3.40 -12.09
C LEU A 56 4.63 -3.23 -13.20
N ILE A 57 4.60 -2.06 -13.82
CA ILE A 57 5.60 -1.58 -14.78
C ILE A 57 6.01 -0.15 -14.48
N GLY A 58 7.29 0.11 -14.69
CA GLY A 58 7.90 1.39 -14.40
C GLY A 58 9.39 1.32 -14.65
N HIS A 59 10.11 2.34 -14.21
CA HIS A 59 11.56 2.32 -14.24
C HIS A 59 12.07 1.39 -13.11
N ASP A 60 13.12 0.61 -13.38
CA ASP A 60 13.61 -0.45 -12.47
C ASP A 60 13.89 0.03 -11.04
N PHE A 61 14.50 1.21 -10.87
CA PHE A 61 14.70 1.79 -9.53
C PHE A 61 13.41 2.10 -8.79
N ASP A 62 12.39 2.60 -9.47
CA ASP A 62 11.10 2.91 -8.83
C ASP A 62 10.39 1.60 -8.44
N LEU A 63 10.43 0.57 -9.28
CA LEU A 63 9.92 -0.77 -8.95
C LEU A 63 10.69 -1.43 -7.80
N ALA A 64 12.02 -1.27 -7.76
CA ALA A 64 12.85 -1.75 -6.66
C ALA A 64 12.53 -1.02 -5.36
N ASP A 65 12.31 0.30 -5.39
CA ASP A 65 11.85 1.08 -4.23
C ASP A 65 10.49 0.60 -3.73
N TRP A 66 9.56 0.29 -4.64
CA TRP A 66 8.26 -0.27 -4.27
C TRP A 66 8.41 -1.62 -3.58
N ALA A 67 9.26 -2.52 -4.08
CA ALA A 67 9.53 -3.81 -3.43
C ALA A 67 10.29 -3.67 -2.09
N GLU A 68 11.18 -2.69 -1.97
CA GLU A 68 11.89 -2.40 -0.72
C GLU A 68 10.94 -1.86 0.35
N VAL A 69 10.00 -0.99 -0.02
CA VAL A 69 9.10 -0.31 0.92
C VAL A 69 7.87 -1.14 1.26
N LEU A 70 7.28 -1.83 0.27
CA LEU A 70 6.03 -2.55 0.42
C LEU A 70 6.31 -4.04 0.66
N GLN A 71 6.68 -4.38 1.89
CA GLN A 71 7.09 -5.73 2.27
C GLN A 71 6.01 -6.47 3.07
N GLN A 72 6.02 -7.80 2.96
CA GLN A 72 5.32 -8.67 3.91
C GLN A 72 5.91 -8.53 5.32
N PRO A 73 5.11 -8.75 6.38
CA PRO A 73 3.72 -9.24 6.39
C PRO A 73 2.66 -8.13 6.26
N PHE A 74 3.04 -6.91 5.89
CA PHE A 74 2.15 -5.76 5.86
C PHE A 74 1.45 -5.63 4.50
N ASP A 75 0.31 -4.95 4.49
CA ASP A 75 -0.55 -4.77 3.32
C ASP A 75 -0.59 -3.29 2.89
N PRO A 76 -0.56 -2.97 1.59
CA PRO A 76 -0.22 -3.84 0.47
C PRO A 76 1.28 -4.20 0.42
N TRP A 77 1.65 -5.22 -0.35
CA TRP A 77 3.05 -5.59 -0.58
C TRP A 77 3.36 -5.85 -2.05
N VAL A 78 4.63 -5.70 -2.42
CA VAL A 78 5.14 -6.02 -3.75
C VAL A 78 6.06 -7.23 -3.67
N MET A 79 5.77 -8.24 -4.48
CA MET A 79 6.62 -9.42 -4.62
C MET A 79 7.22 -9.51 -6.02
N ARG A 80 8.40 -10.10 -6.14
CA ARG A 80 8.99 -10.45 -7.43
C ARG A 80 8.58 -11.88 -7.82
N SER A 81 7.98 -12.04 -9.00
CA SER A 81 7.56 -13.34 -9.54
C SER A 81 7.95 -13.46 -11.01
N ASN A 82 8.87 -14.37 -11.35
CA ASN A 82 9.33 -14.62 -12.72
C ASN A 82 9.65 -13.32 -13.48
N ASP A 83 10.51 -12.49 -12.88
CA ASP A 83 10.95 -11.17 -13.37
C ASP A 83 9.88 -10.05 -13.43
N ALA A 84 8.64 -10.32 -13.02
CA ALA A 84 7.65 -9.28 -12.82
C ALA A 84 7.62 -8.79 -11.36
N PHE A 85 7.35 -7.51 -11.16
CA PHE A 85 6.93 -6.97 -9.88
C PHE A 85 5.40 -7.07 -9.80
N VAL A 86 4.89 -7.69 -8.74
CA VAL A 86 3.45 -7.91 -8.56
C VAL A 86 3.02 -7.26 -7.26
N LEU A 87 2.13 -6.27 -7.36
CA LEU A 87 1.44 -5.71 -6.21
C LEU A 87 0.35 -6.68 -5.75
N ARG A 88 0.31 -6.88 -4.45
CA ARG A 88 -0.61 -7.74 -3.72
C ARG A 88 -1.26 -6.89 -2.65
N TRP A 89 -2.56 -7.04 -2.53
CA TRP A 89 -3.36 -6.23 -1.61
C TRP A 89 -4.60 -7.04 -1.20
N THR A 90 -4.92 -7.04 0.08
CA THR A 90 -6.10 -7.76 0.58
C THR A 90 -7.41 -7.17 0.07
N GLY A 91 -7.42 -5.88 -0.32
CA GLY A 91 -8.55 -5.24 -0.99
C GLY A 91 -8.95 -5.86 -2.34
N PHE A 92 -8.18 -6.82 -2.87
CA PHE A 92 -8.56 -7.59 -4.06
C PHE A 92 -9.27 -8.93 -3.74
N ASP A 93 -9.30 -9.37 -2.48
CA ASP A 93 -9.73 -10.73 -2.12
C ASP A 93 -11.19 -11.01 -2.40
N ASP A 94 -12.03 -9.98 -2.29
CA ASP A 94 -13.47 -10.06 -2.47
C ASP A 94 -13.90 -9.77 -3.93
N LEU A 95 -12.94 -9.54 -4.83
CA LEU A 95 -13.21 -9.27 -6.25
C LEU A 95 -13.29 -10.57 -7.04
N GLU A 96 -14.31 -10.71 -7.88
CA GLU A 96 -14.60 -11.94 -8.62
C GLU A 96 -13.98 -11.95 -10.02
N THR A 97 -13.83 -10.77 -10.62
CA THR A 97 -13.43 -10.63 -12.01
C THR A 97 -12.16 -9.80 -12.19
N ALA A 98 -11.41 -10.07 -13.27
CA ALA A 98 -10.24 -9.27 -13.61
C ALA A 98 -10.59 -7.79 -13.90
N SER A 99 -11.82 -7.50 -14.34
CA SER A 99 -12.28 -6.12 -14.60
C SER A 99 -12.44 -5.34 -13.29
N GLU A 100 -13.05 -5.96 -12.28
CA GLU A 100 -13.17 -5.36 -10.94
C GLU A 100 -11.77 -5.11 -10.35
N VAL A 101 -10.88 -6.10 -10.44
CA VAL A 101 -9.49 -5.93 -9.97
C VAL A 101 -8.79 -4.80 -10.71
N GLN A 102 -9.00 -4.66 -12.02
CA GLN A 102 -8.41 -3.59 -12.82
C GLN A 102 -8.90 -2.20 -12.37
N GLU A 103 -10.20 -2.03 -12.15
CA GLU A 103 -10.79 -0.77 -11.69
C GLU A 103 -10.27 -0.38 -10.29
N HIS A 104 -10.26 -1.33 -9.36
CA HIS A 104 -9.73 -1.13 -8.01
C HIS A 104 -8.21 -0.89 -8.02
N ALA A 105 -7.47 -1.61 -8.86
CA ALA A 105 -6.03 -1.47 -9.00
C ALA A 105 -5.63 -0.08 -9.49
N ALA A 106 -6.38 0.51 -10.43
CA ALA A 106 -6.12 1.86 -10.90
C ALA A 106 -6.16 2.88 -9.76
N PHE A 107 -7.13 2.75 -8.86
CA PHE A 107 -7.25 3.64 -7.72
C PHE A 107 -6.12 3.45 -6.71
N VAL A 108 -5.86 2.22 -6.24
CA VAL A 108 -4.82 1.97 -5.22
C VAL A 108 -3.41 2.23 -5.73
N VAL A 109 -3.13 1.98 -7.03
CA VAL A 109 -1.83 2.31 -7.64
C VAL A 109 -1.63 3.83 -7.71
N ASP A 110 -2.66 4.61 -8.01
CA ASP A 110 -2.59 6.07 -7.96
C ASP A 110 -2.33 6.57 -6.51
N GLN A 111 -2.98 5.99 -5.50
CA GLN A 111 -2.72 6.31 -4.10
C GLN A 111 -1.28 5.99 -3.70
N LEU A 112 -0.80 4.79 -4.04
CA LEU A 112 0.56 4.35 -3.78
C LEU A 112 1.59 5.20 -4.52
N ASN A 113 1.32 5.63 -5.74
CA ASN A 113 2.17 6.59 -6.45
C ASN A 113 2.31 7.90 -5.66
N GLY A 114 1.22 8.41 -5.09
CA GLY A 114 1.24 9.59 -4.24
C GLY A 114 2.07 9.36 -2.97
N ALA A 115 1.81 8.25 -2.26
CA ALA A 115 2.52 7.90 -1.03
C ALA A 115 4.03 7.64 -1.27
N MET A 116 4.37 6.93 -2.34
CA MET A 116 5.74 6.57 -2.69
C MET A 116 6.54 7.77 -3.21
N TRP A 117 5.90 8.73 -3.88
CA TRP A 117 6.54 10.00 -4.19
C TRP A 117 6.88 10.76 -2.91
N ILE A 118 5.94 10.89 -1.97
CA ILE A 118 6.17 11.65 -0.73
C ILE A 118 7.23 10.97 0.15
N ASN A 119 7.25 9.64 0.22
CA ASN A 119 8.15 8.91 1.12
C ASN A 119 9.53 8.61 0.51
N ARG A 120 9.63 8.45 -0.81
CA ARG A 120 10.89 8.03 -1.48
C ARG A 120 11.27 8.87 -2.70
N GLY A 121 10.42 9.79 -3.15
CA GLY A 121 10.66 10.58 -4.37
C GLY A 121 10.61 9.74 -5.65
N THR A 122 9.90 8.61 -5.62
CA THR A 122 9.77 7.71 -6.78
C THR A 122 8.92 8.35 -7.88
N ARG A 123 9.19 7.97 -9.12
CA ARG A 123 8.30 8.27 -10.25
C ARG A 123 7.09 7.34 -10.21
N ALA A 124 6.03 7.76 -10.90
CA ALA A 124 4.82 6.97 -10.99
C ALA A 124 5.06 5.62 -11.69
N VAL A 125 4.62 4.56 -11.04
CA VAL A 125 4.52 3.19 -11.55
C VAL A 125 3.10 3.00 -12.09
N ARG A 126 2.97 2.18 -13.13
CA ARG A 126 1.68 1.75 -13.71
C ARG A 126 1.53 0.25 -13.51
N PHE A 127 0.37 -0.30 -13.84
CA PHE A 127 0.21 -1.74 -13.99
C PHE A 127 -0.21 -2.08 -15.42
N GLU A 128 0.19 -3.26 -15.89
CA GLU A 128 -0.10 -3.72 -17.25
C GLU A 128 -0.82 -5.06 -17.31
N GLY A 129 -1.03 -5.71 -16.16
CA GLY A 129 -1.68 -7.00 -16.16
C GLY A 129 -2.30 -7.36 -14.83
N ILE A 130 -3.37 -8.15 -14.92
CA ILE A 130 -4.04 -8.74 -13.76
C ILE A 130 -3.65 -10.21 -13.70
N ILE A 131 -3.22 -10.66 -12.53
CA ILE A 131 -2.78 -12.02 -12.27
C ILE A 131 -3.76 -12.67 -11.29
N ASN A 132 -4.40 -13.75 -11.71
CA ASN A 132 -5.12 -14.66 -10.82
C ASN A 132 -4.17 -15.81 -10.41
N PHE A 133 -3.90 -15.92 -9.12
CA PHE A 133 -3.16 -17.02 -8.51
C PHE A 133 -4.14 -18.10 -8.09
N LYS A 134 -4.05 -19.27 -8.73
CA LYS A 134 -4.91 -20.40 -8.41
C LYS A 134 -4.34 -21.24 -7.27
N PRO A 135 -5.20 -21.98 -6.52
CA PRO A 135 -4.75 -22.87 -5.44
C PRO A 135 -3.77 -23.97 -5.88
N ASP A 136 -3.83 -24.38 -7.16
CA ASP A 136 -2.93 -25.37 -7.76
C ASP A 136 -1.52 -24.81 -8.08
N GLY A 137 -1.26 -23.55 -7.75
CA GLY A 137 -0.01 -22.85 -8.04
C GLY A 137 0.10 -22.33 -9.48
N THR A 138 -0.89 -22.59 -10.34
CA THR A 138 -0.95 -22.00 -11.68
C THR A 138 -1.42 -20.55 -11.63
N ARG A 139 -1.14 -19.80 -12.69
CA ARG A 139 -1.54 -18.40 -12.81
C ARG A 139 -2.22 -18.12 -14.15
N ASN A 140 -3.32 -17.37 -14.11
CA ASN A 140 -3.92 -16.78 -15.30
C ASN A 140 -3.53 -15.31 -15.35
N THR A 141 -2.89 -14.87 -16.44
CA THR A 141 -2.52 -13.46 -16.61
C THR A 141 -3.31 -12.85 -17.74
N THR A 142 -4.00 -11.74 -17.45
CA THR A 142 -4.66 -10.90 -18.45
C THR A 142 -3.79 -9.68 -18.69
N MET A 143 -3.17 -9.60 -19.87
CA MET A 143 -2.29 -8.49 -20.24
C MET A 143 -3.08 -7.35 -20.89
N MET A 144 -2.70 -6.13 -20.56
CA MET A 144 -3.19 -4.88 -21.15
C MET A 144 -2.10 -4.34 -22.07
N VAL A 145 -2.45 -3.97 -23.30
CA VAL A 145 -1.47 -3.45 -24.27
C VAL A 145 -0.99 -2.07 -23.80
N ALA A 146 0.24 -2.00 -23.32
CA ALA A 146 0.89 -0.75 -22.91
C ALA A 146 2.08 -0.42 -23.83
N THR A 147 2.12 0.80 -24.37
CA THR A 147 3.29 1.37 -25.07
C THR A 147 4.23 2.04 -24.06
N GLY A 148 5.51 1.65 -24.03
CA GLY A 148 6.53 2.20 -23.12
C GLY A 148 7.70 2.90 -23.83
N LYS A 149 8.36 3.82 -23.12
CA LYS A 149 9.65 4.45 -23.49
C LYS A 149 10.68 4.10 -22.41
N ILE A 150 11.93 3.85 -22.80
CA ILE A 150 13.04 3.48 -21.91
C ILE A 150 13.92 4.71 -21.65
N GLU A 151 14.28 4.97 -20.39
CA GLU A 151 15.24 5.99 -19.96
C GLU A 151 16.20 5.38 -18.92
N ALA A 152 17.44 5.87 -18.84
CA ALA A 152 18.46 5.39 -17.89
C ALA A 152 18.72 6.41 -16.77
N ARG A 153 18.89 5.92 -15.53
CA ARG A 153 19.28 6.70 -14.34
C ARG A 153 20.38 5.96 -13.56
N ALA A 154 20.96 6.58 -12.53
CA ALA A 154 21.87 5.92 -11.58
C ALA A 154 21.47 6.22 -10.13
N ARG A 155 21.70 5.26 -9.22
CA ARG A 155 21.45 5.38 -7.77
C ARG A 155 22.54 4.65 -6.94
N VAL A 156 22.78 5.14 -5.73
CA VAL A 156 23.61 4.50 -4.69
C VAL A 156 22.75 4.29 -3.43
N SER A 157 22.83 3.12 -2.81
CA SER A 157 22.26 2.81 -1.49
C SER A 157 23.32 2.14 -0.60
N ALA A 158 23.14 2.19 0.73
CA ALA A 158 24.03 1.57 1.70
C ALA A 158 23.21 0.85 2.78
N GLU A 159 23.60 -0.38 3.12
CA GLU A 159 23.07 -1.14 4.25
C GLU A 159 24.07 -1.09 5.41
N ALA A 160 23.61 -0.75 6.61
CA ALA A 160 24.45 -0.66 7.81
C ALA A 160 24.16 -1.84 8.76
N VAL A 161 25.20 -2.58 9.15
CA VAL A 161 25.14 -3.60 10.19
C VAL A 161 25.61 -2.98 11.51
N VAL A 162 24.77 -3.02 12.55
CA VAL A 162 25.13 -2.49 13.88
C VAL A 162 25.72 -3.60 14.73
N THR A 163 27.01 -3.49 15.03
CA THR A 163 27.71 -4.35 16.00
C THR A 163 27.86 -3.64 17.34
N ARG A 164 27.67 -4.36 18.45
CA ARG A 164 28.05 -3.90 19.79
C ARG A 164 29.58 -3.82 19.92
N ALA A 165 30.04 -3.15 20.98
CA ALA A 165 31.46 -2.99 21.30
C ALA A 165 32.20 -4.33 21.52
N ASP A 166 31.47 -5.41 21.83
CA ASP A 166 32.00 -6.77 21.99
C ASP A 166 32.03 -7.57 20.66
N GLY A 167 31.70 -6.94 19.54
CA GLY A 167 31.62 -7.59 18.22
C GLY A 167 30.34 -8.38 17.98
N THR A 168 29.39 -8.41 18.93
CA THR A 168 28.10 -9.09 18.71
C THR A 168 27.18 -8.27 17.82
N ILE A 169 26.56 -8.92 16.84
CA ILE A 169 25.57 -8.31 15.95
C ILE A 169 24.29 -8.09 16.76
N ILE A 170 23.78 -6.85 16.79
CA ILE A 170 22.47 -6.58 17.39
C ILE A 170 21.42 -7.17 16.45
N PRO A 171 20.52 -8.05 16.93
CA PRO A 171 19.45 -8.55 16.09
C PRO A 171 18.62 -7.36 15.57
N PRO A 172 18.22 -7.39 14.28
CA PRO A 172 17.45 -6.29 13.73
C PRO A 172 16.14 -6.11 14.53
N PRO A 173 15.65 -4.87 14.68
CA PRO A 173 14.35 -4.65 15.30
C PRO A 173 13.27 -5.43 14.53
N PRO A 174 12.13 -5.74 15.19
CA PRO A 174 11.00 -6.36 14.52
C PRO A 174 10.62 -5.59 13.25
N PRO A 175 10.20 -6.28 12.17
CA PRO A 175 9.70 -5.60 10.97
C PRO A 175 8.60 -4.61 11.35
N LYS A 176 8.63 -3.44 10.72
CA LYS A 176 7.59 -2.41 10.86
C LYS A 176 7.00 -2.14 9.49
N SER A 177 5.71 -1.84 9.44
CA SER A 177 5.08 -1.33 8.24
C SER A 177 5.80 -0.04 7.80
N SER A 178 5.83 0.18 6.50
CA SER A 178 6.29 1.46 5.97
C SER A 178 5.19 2.51 6.10
N ASN A 179 5.58 3.79 6.12
CA ASN A 179 4.63 4.90 6.05
C ASN A 179 3.67 4.76 4.86
N ALA A 180 4.13 4.24 3.72
CA ALA A 180 3.27 4.06 2.55
C ALA A 180 2.16 3.03 2.83
N GLN A 181 2.47 1.92 3.49
CA GLN A 181 1.49 0.90 3.89
C GLN A 181 0.52 1.45 4.93
N ASP A 182 1.02 2.14 5.95
CA ASP A 182 0.17 2.77 6.98
C ASP A 182 -0.79 3.81 6.37
N TRP A 183 -0.34 4.54 5.35
CA TRP A 183 -1.17 5.53 4.67
C TRP A 183 -2.26 4.88 3.83
N ILE A 184 -2.00 3.75 3.17
CA ILE A 184 -3.06 3.01 2.46
C ILE A 184 -4.10 2.49 3.44
N ALA A 185 -3.68 1.89 4.56
CA ALA A 185 -4.62 1.43 5.60
C ALA A 185 -5.49 2.58 6.16
N LEU A 186 -4.91 3.77 6.38
CA LEU A 186 -5.67 4.94 6.80
C LEU A 186 -6.62 5.44 5.70
N ALA A 187 -6.18 5.41 4.45
CA ALA A 187 -6.96 5.86 3.29
C ALA A 187 -8.22 5.01 3.06
N GLU A 188 -8.21 3.73 3.43
CA GLU A 188 -9.40 2.85 3.37
C GLU A 188 -10.56 3.35 4.23
N THR A 189 -10.28 4.07 5.31
CA THR A 189 -11.29 4.58 6.24
C THR A 189 -11.49 6.09 6.16
N HIS A 190 -10.66 6.79 5.37
CA HIS A 190 -10.68 8.25 5.22
C HIS A 190 -10.65 8.64 3.74
N GLU A 191 -11.82 8.63 3.10
CA GLU A 191 -11.99 8.94 1.67
C GLU A 191 -11.31 10.25 1.23
N PRO A 192 -11.35 11.37 1.97
CA PRO A 192 -10.64 12.57 1.51
C PRO A 192 -9.11 12.40 1.53
N LEU A 193 -8.53 11.62 2.45
CA LEU A 193 -7.09 11.34 2.44
C LEU A 193 -6.70 10.41 1.29
N ALA A 194 -7.55 9.44 0.99
CA ALA A 194 -7.43 8.59 -0.20
C ALA A 194 -7.34 9.44 -1.47
N ASP A 195 -8.31 10.33 -1.67
CA ASP A 195 -8.37 11.21 -2.84
C ASP A 195 -7.19 12.20 -2.89
N ALA A 196 -6.76 12.72 -1.73
CA ALA A 196 -5.60 13.61 -1.68
C ALA A 196 -4.34 12.94 -2.24
N LEU A 197 -4.10 11.66 -1.98
CA LEU A 197 -2.98 10.90 -2.56
C LEU A 197 -3.11 10.74 -4.08
N VAL A 198 -4.32 10.42 -4.57
CA VAL A 198 -4.59 10.25 -6.01
C VAL A 198 -4.36 11.55 -6.76
N TYR A 199 -4.94 12.66 -6.29
CA TYR A 199 -4.73 13.97 -6.90
C TYR A 199 -3.26 14.40 -6.81
N PHE A 200 -2.61 14.13 -5.69
CA PHE A 200 -1.18 14.42 -5.53
C PHE A 200 -0.31 13.65 -6.52
N ALA A 201 -0.62 12.38 -6.82
CA ALA A 201 0.15 11.58 -7.76
C ALA A 201 0.20 12.25 -9.14
N ARG A 202 -0.95 12.73 -9.63
CA ARG A 202 -1.13 13.39 -10.93
C ARG A 202 -0.50 14.78 -10.97
N ALA A 203 -0.72 15.59 -9.92
CA ALA A 203 -0.17 16.93 -9.69
C ALA A 203 -0.29 17.93 -10.85
N GLU A 204 -1.33 17.86 -11.69
CA GLU A 204 -1.68 18.99 -12.53
C GLU A 204 -2.30 20.10 -11.66
N TRP A 205 -2.40 21.33 -12.18
CA TRP A 205 -2.93 22.45 -11.40
C TRP A 205 -4.36 22.22 -10.89
N PHE A 206 -5.18 21.51 -11.66
CA PHE A 206 -6.50 21.07 -11.20
C PHE A 206 -6.37 20.12 -10.01
N ASP A 207 -5.52 19.10 -10.10
CA ASP A 207 -5.34 18.10 -9.05
C ASP A 207 -4.72 18.70 -7.78
N ILE A 208 -3.74 19.60 -7.91
CA ILE A 208 -3.17 20.32 -6.75
C ILE A 208 -4.26 21.05 -5.98
N TYR A 209 -5.17 21.73 -6.70
CA TYR A 209 -6.28 22.40 -6.06
C TYR A 209 -7.24 21.40 -5.39
N LYS A 210 -7.59 20.29 -6.06
CA LYS A 210 -8.48 19.26 -5.49
C LYS A 210 -7.87 18.55 -4.29
N ALA A 211 -6.57 18.26 -4.30
CA ALA A 211 -5.88 17.70 -3.15
C ALA A 211 -5.95 18.64 -1.92
N VAL A 212 -5.85 19.96 -2.12
CA VAL A 212 -6.05 20.91 -1.02
C VAL A 212 -7.50 20.88 -0.52
N GLU A 213 -8.50 20.82 -1.40
CA GLU A 213 -9.90 20.65 -0.99
C GLU A 213 -10.12 19.37 -0.19
N CYS A 214 -9.54 18.25 -0.62
CA CYS A 214 -9.61 16.98 0.10
C CYS A 214 -9.03 17.08 1.53
N LEU A 215 -7.91 17.81 1.68
CA LEU A 215 -7.33 18.05 3.00
C LEU A 215 -8.23 18.94 3.86
N GLU A 216 -8.80 20.00 3.27
CA GLU A 216 -9.76 20.89 3.92
C GLU A 216 -11.03 20.17 4.39
N ASP A 217 -11.53 19.24 3.58
CA ASP A 217 -12.68 18.39 3.91
C ASP A 217 -12.33 17.43 5.04
N TRP A 218 -11.13 16.83 5.02
CA TRP A 218 -10.68 15.91 6.07
C TRP A 218 -10.49 16.61 7.43
N VAL A 219 -9.84 17.78 7.46
CA VAL A 219 -9.69 18.53 8.73
C VAL A 219 -11.01 19.13 9.21
N GLY A 220 -11.94 19.40 8.29
CA GLY A 220 -13.17 20.12 8.54
C GLY A 220 -12.95 21.64 8.67
N GLY A 221 -14.00 22.43 8.46
CA GLY A 221 -13.92 23.90 8.56
C GLY A 221 -13.25 24.58 7.35
N GLY A 222 -13.01 23.84 6.26
CA GLY A 222 -12.47 24.38 5.02
C GLY A 222 -11.04 24.91 5.18
N GLU A 223 -10.73 25.98 4.45
CA GLU A 223 -9.43 26.66 4.52
C GLU A 223 -9.09 27.17 5.94
N ALA A 224 -10.09 27.51 6.75
CA ALA A 224 -9.88 27.96 8.13
C ALA A 224 -9.36 26.81 9.01
N GLY A 225 -9.94 25.61 8.90
CA GLY A 225 -9.48 24.46 9.66
C GLY A 225 -8.04 24.06 9.35
N LEU A 226 -7.64 24.14 8.08
CA LEU A 226 -6.25 23.86 7.69
C LEU A 226 -5.26 24.91 8.22
N ARG A 227 -5.69 26.18 8.32
CA ARG A 227 -4.90 27.27 8.92
C ARG A 227 -4.74 27.13 10.43
N ASP A 228 -5.78 26.71 11.12
CA ASP A 228 -5.77 26.57 12.58
C ASP A 228 -4.76 25.51 13.05
N LEU A 229 -4.42 24.56 12.19
CA LEU A 229 -3.38 23.56 12.44
C LEU A 229 -1.95 24.10 12.28
N ASN A 230 -1.78 25.29 11.72
CA ASN A 230 -0.49 25.94 11.48
C ASN A 230 0.53 25.03 10.76
N TRP A 231 0.04 24.26 9.79
CA TRP A 231 0.89 23.33 9.02
C TRP A 231 1.65 24.00 7.89
N ILE A 232 1.13 25.13 7.42
CA ILE A 232 1.60 25.97 6.35
C ILE A 232 1.26 27.43 6.71
N GLU A 233 2.12 28.36 6.31
CA GLU A 233 1.85 29.78 6.50
C GLU A 233 0.60 30.22 5.75
N LYS A 234 -0.17 31.13 6.36
CA LYS A 234 -1.45 31.61 5.83
C LYS A 234 -1.34 32.14 4.40
N ASP A 235 -0.31 32.94 4.17
CA ASP A 235 -0.08 33.58 2.87
C ASP A 235 0.41 32.58 1.83
N ASP A 236 1.16 31.56 2.23
CA ASP A 236 1.59 30.48 1.35
C ASP A 236 0.42 29.57 0.92
N LEU A 237 -0.46 29.19 1.85
CA LEU A 237 -1.67 28.44 1.50
C LEU A 237 -2.56 29.24 0.53
N LYS A 238 -2.72 30.54 0.80
CA LYS A 238 -3.49 31.43 -0.07
C LYS A 238 -2.84 31.56 -1.45
N ARG A 239 -1.52 31.71 -1.52
CA ARG A 239 -0.74 31.82 -2.76
C ARG A 239 -0.84 30.52 -3.57
N LEU A 240 -0.70 29.36 -2.93
CA LEU A 240 -0.89 28.03 -3.51
C LEU A 240 -2.27 27.88 -4.13
N LYS A 241 -3.34 28.04 -3.33
CA LYS A 241 -4.73 27.87 -3.79
C LYS A 241 -5.07 28.83 -4.91
N ARG A 242 -4.71 30.11 -4.79
CA ARG A 242 -5.01 31.11 -5.82
C ARG A 242 -4.27 30.82 -7.13
N THR A 243 -3.02 30.38 -7.04
CA THR A 243 -2.24 29.99 -8.22
C THR A 243 -2.90 28.80 -8.91
N ALA A 244 -3.14 27.70 -8.19
CA ALA A 244 -3.78 26.51 -8.75
C ALA A 244 -5.18 26.81 -9.33
N ASN A 245 -5.97 27.62 -8.63
CA ASN A 245 -7.29 28.07 -9.09
C ASN A 245 -7.21 28.89 -10.39
N SER A 246 -6.17 29.73 -10.56
CA SER A 246 -6.01 30.51 -11.79
C SER A 246 -5.70 29.64 -13.01
N TYR A 247 -4.96 28.55 -12.84
CA TYR A 247 -4.56 27.64 -13.92
C TYR A 247 -5.61 26.58 -14.25
N ARG A 248 -6.45 26.18 -13.31
CA ARG A 248 -7.56 25.24 -13.58
C ARG A 248 -8.72 25.87 -14.36
N HIS A 249 -8.80 27.19 -14.37
CA HIS A 249 -9.82 27.93 -15.11
C HIS A 249 -9.28 28.44 -16.45
N ARG A 250 -10.21 28.76 -17.37
CA ARG A 250 -9.88 29.32 -18.69
C ARG A 250 -9.02 30.58 -18.53
N ARG A 251 -7.94 30.66 -19.33
CA ARG A 251 -7.08 31.86 -19.44
C ARG A 251 -7.92 33.10 -19.80
N GLY A 252 -7.70 34.20 -19.08
CA GLY A 252 -8.45 35.45 -19.23
C GLY A 252 -9.81 35.49 -18.52
N GLY A 253 -10.12 34.49 -17.69
CA GLY A 253 -11.29 34.50 -16.81
C GLY A 253 -11.12 35.39 -15.56
N LYS A 254 -12.05 35.27 -14.61
CA LYS A 254 -12.06 36.06 -13.36
C LYS A 254 -10.94 35.70 -12.38
N HIS A 255 -10.26 34.58 -12.59
CA HIS A 255 -9.26 34.05 -11.67
C HIS A 255 -7.84 34.34 -12.18
N SER A 256 -7.31 35.49 -11.78
CA SER A 256 -5.92 35.85 -12.07
C SER A 256 -4.96 35.29 -11.02
N PRO A 257 -3.78 34.81 -11.42
CA PRO A 257 -2.74 34.39 -10.48
C PRO A 257 -2.37 35.55 -9.53
N PRO A 258 -1.78 35.26 -8.36
CA PRO A 258 -1.15 36.29 -7.54
C PRO A 258 0.05 36.91 -8.27
N GLU A 259 0.53 38.05 -7.76
CA GLU A 259 1.69 38.77 -8.32
C GLU A 259 2.94 37.88 -8.39
N ILE A 260 3.14 37.06 -7.37
CA ILE A 260 4.17 36.03 -7.33
C ILE A 260 3.46 34.67 -7.28
N PRO A 261 3.22 34.01 -8.44
CA PRO A 261 2.64 32.68 -8.48
C PRO A 261 3.61 31.63 -7.93
N VAL A 262 3.05 30.57 -7.34
CA VAL A 262 3.81 29.37 -6.96
C VAL A 262 4.20 28.62 -8.23
N SER A 263 5.41 28.07 -8.29
CA SER A 263 5.76 27.13 -9.37
C SER A 263 5.06 25.77 -9.15
N GLN A 264 4.87 24.95 -10.19
CA GLN A 264 4.24 23.62 -10.01
C GLN A 264 5.07 22.72 -9.08
N SER A 265 6.40 22.78 -9.17
CA SER A 265 7.30 22.02 -8.29
C SER A 265 7.16 22.47 -6.84
N GLU A 266 7.19 23.79 -6.59
CA GLU A 266 7.02 24.36 -5.25
C GLU A 266 5.63 24.00 -4.68
N ALA A 267 4.58 24.07 -5.50
CA ALA A 267 3.23 23.67 -5.11
C ALA A 267 3.16 22.18 -4.71
N ARG A 268 3.83 21.30 -5.47
CA ARG A 268 3.91 19.88 -5.16
C ARG A 268 4.66 19.63 -3.85
N GLU A 269 5.76 20.32 -3.58
CA GLU A 269 6.48 20.20 -2.30
C GLU A 269 5.65 20.68 -1.11
N MET A 270 4.98 21.82 -1.25
CA MET A 270 4.07 22.34 -0.21
C MET A 270 2.94 21.35 0.09
N LEU A 271 2.35 20.76 -0.94
CA LEU A 271 1.28 19.78 -0.79
C LEU A 271 1.77 18.46 -0.18
N ALA A 272 2.98 18.01 -0.51
CA ALA A 272 3.59 16.84 0.10
C ALA A 272 3.77 16.99 1.62
N ILE A 273 4.17 18.18 2.07
CA ILE A 273 4.26 18.50 3.51
C ILE A 273 2.89 18.43 4.18
N LEU A 274 1.87 19.01 3.55
CA LEU A 274 0.51 19.02 4.09
C LEU A 274 -0.07 17.60 4.20
N ILE A 275 0.05 16.80 3.14
CA ILE A 275 -0.41 15.40 3.14
C ILE A 275 0.32 14.59 4.21
N ARG A 276 1.65 14.73 4.33
CA ARG A 276 2.41 14.05 5.37
C ARG A 276 1.90 14.39 6.77
N LYS A 277 1.67 15.66 7.07
CA LYS A 277 1.12 16.10 8.36
C LYS A 277 -0.30 15.59 8.60
N ALA A 278 -1.12 15.51 7.55
CA ALA A 278 -2.47 14.96 7.63
C ALA A 278 -2.47 13.49 8.04
N PHE A 279 -1.66 12.65 7.39
CA PHE A 279 -1.55 11.23 7.75
C PHE A 279 -0.95 11.01 9.13
N LEU A 280 0.05 11.81 9.54
CA LEU A 280 0.59 11.74 10.91
C LEU A 280 -0.51 12.01 11.96
N ARG A 281 -1.29 13.07 11.77
CA ARG A 281 -2.42 13.39 12.66
C ARG A 281 -3.53 12.33 12.62
N ALA A 282 -3.78 11.72 11.46
CA ALA A 282 -4.74 10.63 11.33
C ALA A 282 -4.30 9.40 12.15
N ALA A 283 -3.02 9.04 12.08
CA ALA A 283 -2.44 7.97 12.90
C ALA A 283 -2.57 8.27 14.40
N GLU A 284 -2.20 9.47 14.84
CA GLU A 284 -2.34 9.90 16.25
C GLU A 284 -3.80 9.78 16.76
N LYS A 285 -4.78 10.17 15.93
CA LYS A 285 -6.20 10.04 16.27
C LYS A 285 -6.65 8.58 16.34
N ALA A 286 -6.16 7.73 15.44
CA ALA A 286 -6.49 6.31 15.43
C ALA A 286 -5.95 5.61 16.69
N GLU A 287 -4.70 5.90 17.07
CA GLU A 287 -4.09 5.40 18.30
C GLU A 287 -4.85 5.87 19.56
N ALA A 288 -5.21 7.15 19.62
CA ALA A 288 -5.97 7.70 20.74
C ALA A 288 -7.38 7.10 20.89
N SER A 289 -7.98 6.60 19.80
CA SER A 289 -9.31 5.98 19.83
C SER A 289 -9.29 4.52 20.30
N LEU A 290 -8.10 3.91 20.36
CA LEU A 290 -7.90 2.52 20.82
C LEU A 290 -7.59 2.44 22.32
N MET A 291 -7.32 3.57 22.97
CA MET A 291 -7.05 3.69 24.42
C MET A 291 -8.33 4.01 25.20
#